data_AF-A0A8B6DVD5-F1
#
_entry.id   AF-A0A8B6DVD5-F1
#
_cell.length_a   1.000
_cell.length_b   1.000
_cell.length_c   1.000
_cell.angle_alpha   90.00
_cell.angle_beta   90.00
_cell.angle_gamma   90.00
#
_symmetry.space_group_name_H-M   'P 1'
#
loop_
_entity.id
_entity.type
_entity.pdbx_description
1 polymer ?
#
loop_
_entity_poly.entity_id
_entity_poly.type
_entity_poly.pdbx_seq_one_letter_code
_entity_poly.pdbx_strand_id
1 'polypeptide(L)'
;MMELDMMKHHSLEDVLQKVETSLSHRGAKRFESKTENSKTLIRACFCRNFELSTYHEGSNVPTLLANCLDHITSNINMYDLEDFPDEYLINKMIHRLKRQKKLNNSTLRQLLVPILEHLDLDGVYVTEGTIKLIWRSCPNLKVISLKDCGYVSTDNLMEQLLKNLPSLESINLCACKHLTDRTLKALCRYSKNLRQLNLSWIRTMSEKAIIDLMIKCTQLKHLDIYDHKISPEGRRCMVDIAKPRGLTVVLKGLNDQQVAPANPCLMLPNFGLTW
;
A
#
# COMPACT_ATOMS: atom_id res chain seq x y z
N MET A 1 20.79 -1.97 -32.35
CA MET A 1 21.54 -1.06 -31.47
C MET A 1 21.11 -1.34 -30.04
N MET A 2 22.02 -1.75 -29.16
CA MET A 2 21.71 -2.03 -27.74
C MET A 2 21.43 -0.71 -27.03
N GLU A 3 20.19 -0.47 -26.61
CA GLU A 3 19.82 0.67 -25.76
C GLU A 3 19.62 0.19 -24.32
N LEU A 4 20.72 -0.30 -23.73
CA LEU A 4 20.84 -0.48 -22.29
C LEU A 4 22.16 0.15 -21.89
N ASP A 5 22.11 1.33 -21.25
CA ASP A 5 23.30 2.10 -20.84
C ASP A 5 24.30 1.27 -20.01
N MET A 6 23.81 0.23 -19.32
CA MET A 6 24.64 -0.68 -18.53
C MET A 6 25.49 -1.65 -19.36
N MET A 7 25.24 -1.81 -20.66
CA MET A 7 25.96 -2.74 -21.55
C MET A 7 26.86 -2.05 -22.58
N LYS A 8 27.08 -0.74 -22.47
CA LYS A 8 27.89 0.07 -23.41
C LYS A 8 29.34 -0.36 -23.58
N HIS A 9 29.86 -1.20 -22.68
CA HIS A 9 31.24 -1.68 -22.68
C HIS A 9 31.40 -3.15 -23.13
N HIS A 10 30.31 -3.82 -23.53
CA HIS A 10 30.35 -5.19 -24.02
C HIS A 10 30.07 -5.24 -25.52
N SER A 11 30.83 -6.05 -26.27
CA SER A 11 30.54 -6.27 -27.69
C SER A 11 29.27 -7.12 -27.85
N LEU A 12 28.60 -7.01 -29.00
CA LEU A 12 27.42 -7.81 -29.31
C LEU A 12 27.74 -9.31 -29.26
N GLU A 13 28.93 -9.69 -29.76
CA GLU A 13 29.39 -11.08 -29.78
C GLU A 13 29.62 -11.62 -28.37
N ASP A 14 30.24 -10.84 -27.47
CA ASP A 14 30.45 -11.24 -26.07
C ASP A 14 29.13 -11.50 -25.34
N VAL A 15 28.13 -10.64 -25.59
CA VAL A 15 26.80 -10.77 -24.96
C VAL A 15 26.09 -12.00 -25.48
N LEU A 16 26.12 -12.26 -26.79
CA LEU A 16 25.49 -13.43 -27.40
C LEU A 16 26.15 -14.74 -26.94
N GLN A 17 27.48 -14.77 -26.89
CA GLN A 17 28.22 -15.91 -26.37
C GLN A 17 27.87 -16.18 -24.90
N LYS A 18 27.71 -15.12 -24.09
CA LYS A 18 27.33 -15.27 -22.68
C LYS A 18 25.90 -15.78 -22.52
N VAL A 19 24.98 -15.33 -23.36
CA VAL A 19 23.59 -15.79 -23.41
C VAL A 19 23.51 -17.29 -23.76
N GLU A 20 24.29 -17.75 -24.74
CA GLU A 20 24.30 -19.15 -25.17
C GLU A 20 24.93 -20.10 -24.15
N THR A 21 26.04 -19.69 -23.54
CA THR A 21 26.86 -20.53 -22.64
C THR A 21 26.43 -20.49 -21.18
N SER A 22 25.53 -19.57 -20.82
CA SER A 22 25.09 -19.42 -19.43
C SER A 22 24.13 -20.54 -19.02
N LEU A 23 24.66 -21.48 -18.24
CA LEU A 23 23.92 -22.59 -17.64
C LEU A 23 23.71 -22.39 -16.13
N SER A 24 22.66 -22.99 -15.60
CA SER A 24 22.44 -23.13 -14.16
C SER A 24 23.36 -24.22 -13.59
N HIS A 25 23.45 -24.31 -12.27
CA HIS A 25 24.19 -25.39 -11.60
C HIS A 25 23.62 -26.79 -11.90
N ARG A 26 22.40 -26.88 -12.47
CA ARG A 26 21.76 -28.13 -12.93
C ARG A 26 21.86 -28.32 -14.46
N GLY A 27 22.63 -27.50 -15.16
CA GLY A 27 22.83 -27.59 -16.61
C GLY A 27 21.72 -26.98 -17.48
N ALA A 28 20.75 -26.27 -16.89
CA ALA A 28 19.66 -25.65 -17.66
C ALA A 28 20.07 -24.26 -18.21
N LYS A 29 19.68 -23.93 -19.45
CA LYS A 29 19.94 -22.61 -20.04
C LYS A 29 19.30 -21.49 -19.24
N ARG A 30 20.05 -20.42 -18.98
CA ARG A 30 19.54 -19.23 -18.26
C ARG A 30 18.88 -18.20 -19.16
N PHE A 31 19.12 -18.26 -20.47
CA PHE A 31 18.59 -17.33 -21.44
C PHE A 31 18.15 -18.05 -22.72
N GLU A 32 17.13 -17.50 -23.35
CA GLU A 32 16.58 -17.88 -24.64
C GLU A 32 16.73 -16.68 -25.57
N SER A 33 17.09 -16.94 -26.81
CA SER A 33 17.16 -15.91 -27.85
C SER A 33 16.23 -16.28 -29.01
N LYS A 34 15.64 -15.26 -29.62
CA LYS A 34 14.84 -15.37 -30.84
C LYS A 34 15.21 -14.22 -31.76
N THR A 35 15.51 -14.51 -33.02
CA THR A 35 15.76 -13.48 -34.03
C THR A 35 14.49 -13.23 -34.84
N GLU A 36 14.07 -11.97 -34.90
CA GLU A 36 12.90 -11.53 -35.65
C GLU A 36 13.17 -10.16 -36.27
N ASN A 37 12.95 -10.00 -37.58
CA ASN A 37 13.14 -8.75 -38.32
C ASN A 37 14.51 -8.07 -38.06
N SER A 38 15.60 -8.84 -38.21
CA SER A 38 16.98 -8.37 -37.99
C SER A 38 17.29 -7.88 -36.56
N LYS A 39 16.43 -8.22 -35.59
CA LYS A 39 16.65 -7.96 -34.16
C LYS A 39 16.74 -9.30 -33.41
N THR A 40 17.75 -9.43 -32.56
CA THR A 40 17.84 -10.57 -31.63
C THR A 40 17.20 -10.16 -30.31
N LEU A 41 16.07 -10.78 -30.00
CA LEU A 41 15.38 -10.65 -28.72
C LEU A 41 15.95 -11.70 -27.77
N ILE A 42 16.39 -11.26 -26.59
CA ILE A 42 16.93 -12.16 -25.56
C ILE A 42 16.01 -12.09 -24.35
N ARG A 43 15.64 -13.25 -23.82
CA ARG A 43 14.79 -13.40 -22.64
C ARG A 43 15.51 -14.26 -21.62
N ALA A 44 15.47 -13.89 -20.35
CA ALA A 44 15.91 -14.78 -19.27
C ALA A 44 14.90 -15.93 -19.09
N CYS A 45 15.41 -17.17 -19.06
CA CYS A 45 14.64 -18.40 -18.82
C CYS A 45 14.39 -18.66 -17.32
N PHE A 46 15.22 -18.09 -16.45
CA PHE A 46 15.04 -18.16 -15.00
C PHE A 46 14.12 -17.02 -14.53
N CYS A 47 12.95 -17.39 -14.00
CA CYS A 47 11.90 -16.55 -13.40
C CYS A 47 11.29 -15.50 -14.36
N ARG A 48 10.16 -15.72 -15.08
CA ARG A 48 8.79 -15.93 -14.54
C ARG A 48 8.68 -15.27 -13.16
N ASN A 49 7.94 -14.15 -13.04
CA ASN A 49 7.59 -13.45 -11.78
C ASN A 49 8.23 -14.05 -10.54
N PHE A 50 9.19 -13.38 -9.88
CA PHE A 50 9.75 -13.78 -8.57
C PHE A 50 8.86 -14.82 -7.92
N GLU A 51 9.19 -16.11 -8.06
CA GLU A 51 8.28 -17.15 -7.61
C GLU A 51 7.98 -16.86 -6.15
N LEU A 52 6.73 -16.52 -5.85
CA LEU A 52 6.32 -16.05 -4.53
C LEU A 52 6.66 -17.09 -3.44
N SER A 53 6.92 -18.34 -3.85
CA SER A 53 7.39 -19.45 -3.03
C SER A 53 8.43 -20.31 -3.76
N THR A 54 9.72 -20.05 -3.58
CA THR A 54 10.77 -21.06 -3.80
C THR A 54 10.99 -21.92 -2.54
N TYR A 55 10.03 -21.96 -1.62
CA TYR A 55 10.16 -22.75 -0.40
C TYR A 55 10.02 -24.23 -0.74
N HIS A 56 10.99 -25.02 -0.29
CA HIS A 56 10.68 -26.36 0.18
C HIS A 56 9.62 -26.21 1.28
N GLU A 57 8.36 -26.54 0.99
CA GLU A 57 7.34 -26.68 2.02
C GLU A 57 7.91 -27.53 3.17
N GLY A 58 7.90 -27.00 4.40
CA GLY A 58 8.40 -27.70 5.59
C GLY A 58 9.86 -27.47 5.99
N SER A 59 10.61 -26.59 5.31
CA SER A 59 11.97 -26.23 5.76
C SER A 59 11.99 -25.06 6.76
N ASN A 60 12.74 -25.22 7.86
CA ASN A 60 13.00 -24.15 8.84
C ASN A 60 14.11 -23.16 8.41
N VAL A 61 14.64 -23.29 7.19
CA VAL A 61 15.75 -22.44 6.73
C VAL A 61 15.21 -21.15 6.11
N PRO A 62 15.60 -19.95 6.61
CA PRO A 62 15.21 -18.69 6.02
C PRO A 62 15.83 -18.52 4.62
N THR A 63 15.07 -17.95 3.69
CA THR A 63 15.57 -17.62 2.35
C THR A 63 16.69 -16.60 2.41
N LEU A 64 17.58 -16.60 1.41
CA LEU A 64 18.59 -15.54 1.27
C LEU A 64 17.95 -14.15 1.28
N LEU A 65 16.82 -13.96 0.58
CA LEU A 65 16.07 -12.71 0.62
C LEU A 65 15.62 -12.35 2.04
N ALA A 66 15.10 -13.31 2.82
CA ALA A 66 14.72 -13.05 4.20
C ALA A 66 15.93 -12.61 5.04
N ASN A 67 17.08 -13.29 4.89
CA ASN A 67 18.32 -12.92 5.57
C ASN A 67 18.82 -11.54 5.16
N CYS A 68 18.79 -11.21 3.86
CA CYS A 68 19.16 -9.88 3.35
C CYS A 68 18.24 -8.80 3.91
N LEU A 69 16.92 -9.01 3.91
CA LEU A 69 15.97 -8.05 4.47
C LEU A 69 16.16 -7.87 5.98
N ASP A 70 16.46 -8.94 6.72
CA ASP A 70 16.73 -8.84 8.15
C ASP A 70 18.04 -8.09 8.44
N HIS A 71 19.06 -8.27 7.59
CA HIS A 71 20.31 -7.50 7.67
C HIS A 71 20.10 -6.01 7.35
N ILE A 72 19.42 -5.71 6.24
CA ILE A 72 19.13 -4.33 5.81
C ILE A 72 18.27 -3.63 6.86
N THR A 73 17.17 -4.23 7.30
CA THR A 73 16.29 -3.62 8.32
C THR A 73 16.99 -3.42 9.67
N SER A 74 17.95 -4.27 10.03
CA SER A 74 18.76 -4.07 11.24
C SER A 74 19.76 -2.92 11.13
N ASN A 75 20.17 -2.57 9.92
CA ASN A 75 21.17 -1.54 9.63
C ASN A 75 20.60 -0.44 8.73
N ILE A 76 19.29 -0.18 8.79
CA ILE A 76 18.58 0.66 7.80
C ILE A 76 19.15 2.07 7.69
N ASN A 77 19.73 2.61 8.76
CA ASN A 77 20.36 3.93 8.77
C ASN A 77 21.68 4.00 7.96
N MET A 78 22.22 2.85 7.54
CA MET A 78 23.43 2.74 6.70
C MET A 78 23.12 2.67 5.21
N TYR A 79 21.84 2.58 4.84
CA TYR A 79 21.39 2.45 3.46
C TYR A 79 20.58 3.68 3.07
N ASP A 80 20.84 4.19 1.87
CA ASP A 80 19.97 5.12 1.16
C ASP A 80 19.15 4.33 0.15
N LEU A 81 17.83 4.47 0.21
CA LEU A 81 16.88 3.76 -0.64
C LEU A 81 16.17 4.70 -1.61
N GLU A 82 16.57 5.97 -1.73
CA GLU A 82 15.89 6.95 -2.58
C GLU A 82 15.77 6.50 -4.05
N ASP A 83 16.84 5.90 -4.59
CA ASP A 83 16.89 5.36 -5.96
C ASP A 83 16.43 3.89 -6.07
N PHE A 84 15.87 3.31 -5.01
CA PHE A 84 15.50 1.90 -4.99
C PHE A 84 14.12 1.65 -5.64
N PRO A 85 14.04 0.98 -6.80
CA PRO A 85 12.84 1.00 -7.63
C PRO A 85 11.83 -0.11 -7.28
N ASP A 86 11.89 -0.71 -6.09
CA ASP A 86 11.07 -1.86 -5.73
C ASP A 86 10.22 -1.58 -4.47
N GLU A 87 8.98 -1.14 -4.72
CA GLU A 87 7.96 -0.91 -3.69
C GLU A 87 7.66 -2.16 -2.86
N TYR A 88 7.69 -3.35 -3.48
CA TYR A 88 7.38 -4.60 -2.77
C TYR A 88 8.41 -4.89 -1.68
N LEU A 89 9.69 -4.69 -1.99
CA LEU A 89 10.77 -4.87 -1.03
C LEU A 89 10.72 -3.80 0.07
N ILE A 90 10.39 -2.55 -0.25
CA ILE A 90 10.20 -1.49 0.76
C ILE A 90 9.03 -1.84 1.70
N ASN A 91 7.90 -2.27 1.16
CA ASN A 91 6.76 -2.71 1.97
C ASN A 91 7.11 -3.91 2.86
N LYS A 92 7.88 -4.87 2.34
CA LYS A 92 8.42 -5.97 3.17
C LYS A 92 9.33 -5.47 4.29
N MET A 93 10.15 -4.45 4.04
CA MET A 93 10.99 -3.84 5.07
C MET A 93 10.15 -3.14 6.14
N ILE A 94 9.14 -2.36 5.74
CA ILE A 94 8.19 -1.69 6.65
C ILE A 94 7.50 -2.74 7.55
N HIS A 95 6.93 -3.79 6.97
CA HIS A 95 6.26 -4.87 7.72
C HIS A 95 7.20 -5.57 8.71
N ARG A 96 8.44 -5.86 8.29
CA ARG A 96 9.44 -6.47 9.18
C ARG A 96 9.81 -5.54 10.34
N LEU A 97 10.07 -4.26 10.06
CA LEU A 97 10.40 -3.26 11.07
C LEU A 97 9.25 -3.04 12.06
N LYS A 98 7.98 -3.08 11.59
CA LYS A 98 6.79 -3.05 12.46
C LYS A 98 6.78 -4.25 13.40
N ARG A 99 6.93 -5.46 12.87
CA ARG A 99 6.95 -6.71 13.67
C ARG A 99 8.09 -6.72 14.70
N GLN A 100 9.24 -6.17 14.34
CA GLN A 100 10.40 -6.04 15.22
C GLN A 100 10.28 -4.85 16.21
N LYS A 101 9.22 -4.04 16.14
CA LYS A 101 9.05 -2.78 16.90
C LYS A 101 10.19 -1.79 16.70
N LYS A 102 10.84 -1.82 15.53
CA LYS A 102 11.94 -0.93 15.14
C LYS A 102 11.50 0.19 14.20
N LEU A 103 10.29 0.11 13.63
CA LEU A 103 9.78 1.18 12.78
C LEU A 103 9.49 2.42 13.61
N ASN A 104 10.21 3.50 13.34
CA ASN A 104 10.09 4.79 14.00
C ASN A 104 10.29 5.94 12.99
N ASN A 105 10.23 7.18 13.47
CA ASN A 105 10.32 8.37 12.64
C ASN A 105 11.67 8.52 11.89
N SER A 106 12.78 8.01 12.43
CA SER A 106 14.07 8.08 11.73
C SER A 106 14.17 7.00 10.65
N THR A 107 13.74 5.78 10.94
CA THR A 107 13.73 4.69 9.94
C THR A 107 12.76 4.99 8.80
N LEU A 108 11.62 5.64 9.08
CA LEU A 108 10.67 6.04 8.05
C LEU A 108 11.27 7.03 7.05
N ARG A 109 12.17 7.93 7.49
CA ARG A 109 12.84 8.86 6.57
C ARG A 109 13.63 8.16 5.47
N GLN A 110 14.18 6.97 5.76
CA GLN A 110 14.93 6.17 4.78
C GLN A 110 14.02 5.35 3.87
N LEU A 111 12.77 5.10 4.28
CA LEU A 111 11.84 4.22 3.55
C LEU A 111 10.82 5.00 2.71
N LEU A 112 10.62 6.29 3.00
CA LEU A 112 9.68 7.15 2.26
C LEU A 112 10.32 7.63 0.97
N VAL A 113 9.94 7.01 -0.14
CA VAL A 113 10.52 7.26 -1.47
C VAL A 113 9.44 7.53 -2.52
N PRO A 114 9.75 8.21 -3.64
CA PRO A 114 8.77 8.67 -4.63
C PRO A 114 7.94 7.59 -5.32
N ILE A 115 8.45 6.35 -5.37
CA ILE A 115 7.79 5.22 -6.00
C ILE A 115 6.69 4.60 -5.14
N LEU A 116 6.60 4.93 -3.84
CA LEU A 116 5.60 4.33 -2.96
C LEU A 116 4.17 4.71 -3.35
N GLU A 117 3.36 3.70 -3.62
CA GLU A 117 1.91 3.81 -3.79
C GLU A 117 1.15 3.34 -2.54
N HIS A 118 1.75 2.46 -1.73
CA HIS A 118 1.15 1.86 -0.54
C HIS A 118 2.02 2.09 0.70
N LEU A 119 1.39 2.56 1.77
CA LEU A 119 2.07 2.83 3.04
C LEU A 119 1.20 2.43 4.24
N ASP A 120 1.63 1.41 4.97
CA ASP A 120 0.97 0.94 6.19
C ASP A 120 1.77 1.32 7.44
N LEU A 121 1.20 2.24 8.23
CA LEU A 121 1.77 2.74 9.49
C LEU A 121 0.94 2.35 10.71
N ASP A 122 0.10 1.32 10.60
CA ASP A 122 -0.80 0.91 11.70
C ASP A 122 -0.07 0.70 13.02
N GLY A 123 -0.56 1.36 14.06
CA GLY A 123 -0.03 1.29 15.43
C GLY A 123 1.37 1.88 15.61
N VAL A 124 1.91 2.59 14.61
CA VAL A 124 3.24 3.20 14.69
C VAL A 124 3.13 4.60 15.31
N TYR A 125 4.05 4.91 16.23
CA TYR A 125 4.17 6.25 16.79
C TYR A 125 4.85 7.20 15.78
N VAL A 126 4.04 7.95 15.05
CA VAL A 126 4.49 8.92 14.04
C VAL A 126 4.28 10.36 14.49
N THR A 127 5.20 11.24 14.10
CA THR A 127 5.14 12.69 14.39
C THR A 127 4.55 13.47 13.22
N GLU A 128 4.09 14.70 13.50
CA GLU A 128 3.59 15.60 12.44
C GLU A 128 4.65 15.85 11.37
N GLY A 129 5.92 15.94 11.77
CA GLY A 129 7.05 16.08 10.84
C GLY A 129 7.17 14.89 9.88
N THR A 130 6.94 13.67 10.37
CA THR A 130 6.95 12.47 9.52
C THR A 130 5.76 12.45 8.57
N ILE A 131 4.56 12.79 9.03
CA ILE A 131 3.40 12.90 8.12
C ILE A 131 3.66 13.95 7.03
N LYS A 132 4.27 15.10 7.38
CA LYS A 132 4.71 16.12 6.42
C LYS A 132 5.70 15.60 5.39
N LEU A 133 6.57 14.66 5.77
CA LEU A 133 7.49 14.02 4.85
C LEU A 133 6.77 13.06 3.91
N ILE A 134 5.76 12.31 4.38
CA ILE A 134 5.01 11.36 3.52
C ILE A 134 4.51 12.04 2.25
N TRP A 135 3.79 13.16 2.34
CA TRP A 135 3.25 13.78 1.13
C TRP A 135 4.28 14.58 0.32
N ARG A 136 5.46 14.84 0.86
CA ARG A 136 6.58 15.45 0.12
C ARG A 136 7.38 14.41 -0.65
N SER A 137 7.61 13.26 -0.02
CA SER A 137 8.46 12.20 -0.55
C SER A 137 7.70 11.16 -1.36
N CYS A 138 6.38 10.98 -1.14
CA CYS A 138 5.56 9.95 -1.80
C CYS A 138 4.37 10.59 -2.54
N PRO A 139 4.58 11.36 -3.63
CA PRO A 139 3.51 12.08 -4.32
C PRO A 139 2.50 11.16 -5.03
N ASN A 140 2.90 9.91 -5.32
CA ASN A 140 2.09 8.92 -6.01
C ASN A 140 1.30 8.01 -5.05
N LEU A 141 1.27 8.34 -3.75
CA LEU A 141 0.62 7.49 -2.76
C LEU A 141 -0.87 7.32 -3.06
N LYS A 142 -1.30 6.07 -3.24
CA LYS A 142 -2.69 5.67 -3.47
C LYS A 142 -3.33 5.09 -2.23
N VAL A 143 -2.54 4.47 -1.36
CA VAL A 143 -3.04 3.79 -0.18
C VAL A 143 -2.24 4.19 1.04
N ILE A 144 -2.95 4.63 2.08
CA ILE A 144 -2.35 4.92 3.37
C ILE A 144 -3.18 4.36 4.52
N SER A 145 -2.50 3.71 5.47
CA SER A 145 -3.09 3.24 6.71
C SER A 145 -2.43 3.92 7.90
N LEU A 146 -3.24 4.65 8.68
CA LEU A 146 -2.86 5.36 9.91
C LEU A 146 -3.68 4.84 11.10
N LYS A 147 -4.12 3.57 11.04
CA LYS A 147 -4.95 2.99 12.09
C LYS A 147 -4.21 3.05 13.42
N ASP A 148 -4.92 3.48 14.45
CA ASP A 148 -4.39 3.61 15.81
C ASP A 148 -3.19 4.59 15.91
N CYS A 149 -3.00 5.49 14.93
CA CYS A 149 -2.04 6.60 14.99
C CYS A 149 -2.69 7.87 15.59
N GLY A 150 -3.53 7.70 16.61
CA GLY A 150 -4.43 8.75 17.12
C GLY A 150 -3.71 10.03 17.56
N TYR A 151 -2.50 9.94 18.14
CA TYR A 151 -1.77 11.09 18.67
C TYR A 151 -1.49 12.19 17.63
N VAL A 152 -1.19 11.81 16.39
CA VAL A 152 -0.84 12.78 15.32
C VAL A 152 -2.05 13.15 14.45
N SER A 153 -3.11 12.35 14.50
CA SER A 153 -4.24 12.40 13.56
C SER A 153 -5.22 13.51 13.95
N THR A 154 -4.85 14.76 13.67
CA THR A 154 -5.69 15.95 13.83
C THR A 154 -6.36 16.34 12.51
N ASP A 155 -7.52 17.00 12.59
CA ASP A 155 -8.24 17.45 11.38
C ASP A 155 -7.40 18.35 10.48
N ASN A 156 -6.61 19.26 11.06
CA ASN A 156 -5.75 20.17 10.28
C ASN A 156 -4.66 19.41 9.52
N LEU A 157 -4.04 18.42 10.17
CA LEU A 157 -3.03 17.60 9.53
C LEU A 157 -3.62 16.73 8.42
N MET A 158 -4.79 16.13 8.67
CA MET A 158 -5.51 15.36 7.65
C MET A 158 -5.90 16.22 6.46
N GLU A 159 -6.37 17.45 6.67
CA GLU A 159 -6.67 18.37 5.57
C GLU A 159 -5.43 18.62 4.68
N GLN A 160 -4.27 18.85 5.28
CA GLN A 160 -3.02 19.03 4.53
C GLN A 160 -2.61 17.76 3.79
N LEU A 161 -2.69 16.60 4.44
CA LEU A 161 -2.37 15.32 3.81
C LEU A 161 -3.24 15.08 2.57
N LEU A 162 -4.56 15.22 2.70
CA LEU A 162 -5.51 14.99 1.62
C LEU A 162 -5.35 15.99 0.47
N LYS A 163 -4.98 17.24 0.78
CA LYS A 163 -4.71 18.28 -0.22
C LYS A 163 -3.46 17.99 -1.04
N ASN A 164 -2.42 17.41 -0.44
CA ASN A 164 -1.14 17.16 -1.09
C ASN A 164 -1.03 15.75 -1.72
N LEU A 165 -1.97 14.85 -1.44
CA LEU A 165 -2.03 13.49 -2.01
C LEU A 165 -3.33 13.26 -2.80
N PRO A 166 -3.48 13.88 -4.00
CA PRO A 166 -4.72 13.81 -4.78
C PRO A 166 -5.00 12.42 -5.38
N SER A 167 -3.98 11.55 -5.44
CA SER A 167 -4.07 10.19 -5.97
C SER A 167 -4.56 9.16 -4.94
N LEU A 168 -4.84 9.56 -3.69
CA LEU A 168 -5.32 8.63 -2.67
C LEU A 168 -6.65 7.99 -3.07
N GLU A 169 -6.65 6.66 -3.07
CA GLU A 169 -7.78 5.78 -3.36
C GLU A 169 -8.24 5.01 -2.13
N SER A 170 -7.35 4.70 -1.18
CA SER A 170 -7.68 3.97 0.04
C SER A 170 -7.07 4.61 1.26
N ILE A 171 -7.90 4.91 2.26
CA ILE A 171 -7.47 5.54 3.50
C ILE A 171 -8.06 4.77 4.68
N ASN A 172 -7.20 4.36 5.61
CA ASN A 172 -7.63 3.77 6.86
C ASN A 172 -7.25 4.68 8.04
N LEU A 173 -8.28 5.22 8.70
CA LEU A 173 -8.17 6.11 9.86
C LEU A 173 -8.79 5.46 11.12
N CYS A 174 -9.00 4.14 11.10
CA CYS A 174 -9.62 3.41 12.20
C CYS A 174 -8.97 3.76 13.54
N ALA A 175 -9.80 4.02 14.55
CA ALA A 175 -9.39 4.42 15.90
C ALA A 175 -8.60 5.75 16.01
N CYS A 176 -8.62 6.61 14.99
CA CYS A 176 -8.12 8.00 15.10
C CYS A 176 -9.15 8.91 15.80
N LYS A 177 -9.24 8.78 17.13
CA LYS A 177 -10.30 9.35 17.99
C LYS A 177 -10.38 10.89 18.02
N HIS A 178 -9.38 11.61 17.52
CA HIS A 178 -9.35 13.08 17.53
C HIS A 178 -9.90 13.72 16.25
N LEU A 179 -10.26 12.91 15.25
CA LEU A 179 -10.81 13.41 13.99
C LEU A 179 -12.29 13.76 14.14
N THR A 180 -12.77 14.77 13.41
CA THR A 180 -14.16 15.23 13.45
C THR A 180 -14.76 15.35 12.05
N ASP A 181 -15.98 15.87 11.96
CA ASP A 181 -16.63 16.23 10.70
C ASP A 181 -15.78 17.13 9.79
N ARG A 182 -14.79 17.85 10.33
CA ARG A 182 -13.84 18.64 9.52
C ARG A 182 -13.02 17.75 8.59
N THR A 183 -12.55 16.59 9.05
CA THR A 183 -11.86 15.62 8.19
C THR A 183 -12.78 15.10 7.08
N LEU A 184 -14.05 14.83 7.38
CA LEU A 184 -15.03 14.41 6.35
C LEU A 184 -15.26 15.49 5.28
N LYS A 185 -15.33 16.76 5.70
CA LYS A 185 -15.40 17.89 4.75
C LYS A 185 -14.16 17.99 3.88
N ALA A 186 -12.96 17.77 4.44
CA ALA A 186 -11.72 17.75 3.68
C ALA A 186 -11.69 16.59 2.66
N LEU A 187 -12.11 15.39 3.06
CA LEU A 187 -12.25 14.24 2.14
C LEU A 187 -13.18 14.55 0.97
N CYS A 188 -14.34 15.16 1.24
CA CYS A 188 -15.27 15.59 0.18
C CYS A 188 -14.64 16.58 -0.81
N ARG A 189 -13.75 17.44 -0.31
CA ARG A 189 -13.13 18.52 -1.08
C ARG A 189 -11.98 18.02 -1.94
N TYR A 190 -11.06 17.25 -1.37
CA TYR A 190 -9.77 16.93 -2.00
C TYR A 190 -9.70 15.50 -2.54
N SER A 191 -10.42 14.53 -1.97
CA SER A 191 -10.24 13.10 -2.27
C SER A 191 -11.23 12.59 -3.32
N LYS A 192 -11.07 13.06 -4.56
CA LYS A 192 -11.99 12.70 -5.67
C LYS A 192 -11.85 11.27 -6.17
N ASN A 193 -10.69 10.65 -5.95
CA ASN A 193 -10.38 9.27 -6.35
C ASN A 193 -10.61 8.24 -5.24
N LEU A 194 -11.14 8.66 -4.08
CA LEU A 194 -11.32 7.79 -2.93
C LEU A 194 -12.31 6.66 -3.23
N ARG A 195 -11.83 5.42 -3.15
CA ARG A 195 -12.59 4.18 -3.35
C ARG A 195 -12.85 3.44 -2.04
N GLN A 196 -11.93 3.50 -1.09
CA GLN A 196 -12.02 2.79 0.18
C GLN A 196 -11.72 3.73 1.34
N LEU A 197 -12.58 3.71 2.36
CA LEU A 197 -12.40 4.53 3.56
C LEU A 197 -12.79 3.73 4.79
N ASN A 198 -11.90 3.67 5.78
CA ASN A 198 -12.20 3.11 7.10
C ASN A 198 -12.14 4.22 8.16
N LEU A 199 -13.28 4.44 8.81
CA LEU A 199 -13.50 5.40 9.90
C LEU A 199 -13.91 4.69 11.21
N SER A 200 -13.78 3.38 11.28
CA SER A 200 -14.23 2.59 12.42
C SER A 200 -13.69 3.11 13.75
N TRP A 201 -14.53 3.08 14.77
CA TRP A 201 -14.20 3.53 16.13
C TRP A 201 -13.91 5.05 16.25
N ILE A 202 -14.40 5.89 15.32
CA ILE A 202 -14.32 7.36 15.40
C ILE A 202 -15.70 7.97 15.76
N ARG A 203 -16.08 7.90 17.04
CA ARG A 203 -17.42 8.32 17.52
C ARG A 203 -17.69 9.84 17.50
N THR A 204 -16.69 10.63 17.15
CA THR A 204 -16.71 12.10 17.10
C THR A 204 -17.33 12.65 15.82
N MET A 205 -17.55 11.79 14.81
CA MET A 205 -18.17 12.16 13.55
C MET A 205 -19.69 12.02 13.59
N SER A 206 -20.40 13.00 13.05
CA SER A 206 -21.87 13.02 13.01
C SER A 206 -22.41 12.18 11.85
N GLU A 207 -23.59 11.58 12.07
CA GLU A 207 -24.34 10.86 11.03
C GLU A 207 -24.51 11.70 9.76
N LYS A 208 -24.89 12.97 9.92
CA LYS A 208 -25.08 13.90 8.80
C LYS A 208 -23.81 14.06 7.95
N ALA A 209 -22.66 14.22 8.59
CA ALA A 209 -21.40 14.38 7.87
C ALA A 209 -20.99 13.11 7.11
N ILE A 210 -21.30 11.92 7.65
CA ILE A 210 -21.06 10.65 6.97
C ILE A 210 -21.97 10.51 5.74
N ILE A 211 -23.25 10.86 5.87
CA ILE A 211 -24.20 10.85 4.73
C ILE A 211 -23.74 11.85 3.66
N ASP A 212 -23.33 13.06 4.05
CA ASP A 212 -22.78 14.07 3.12
C ASP A 212 -21.53 13.55 2.39
N LEU A 213 -20.64 12.85 3.09
CA LEU A 213 -19.48 12.20 2.51
C LEU A 213 -19.90 11.15 1.48
N MET A 214 -20.84 10.28 1.84
CA MET A 214 -21.35 9.26 0.91
C MET A 214 -21.85 9.93 -0.36
N ILE A 215 -22.67 10.99 -0.28
CA ILE A 215 -23.20 11.69 -1.45
C ILE A 215 -22.09 12.32 -2.32
N LYS A 216 -21.11 12.97 -1.71
CA LYS A 216 -20.08 13.76 -2.42
C LYS A 216 -18.92 12.94 -2.97
N CYS A 217 -18.51 11.87 -2.27
CA CYS A 217 -17.43 10.99 -2.70
C CYS A 217 -17.99 9.91 -3.64
N THR A 218 -18.26 10.27 -4.89
CA THR A 218 -18.98 9.44 -5.87
C THR A 218 -18.24 8.15 -6.26
N GLN A 219 -16.91 8.15 -6.22
CA GLN A 219 -16.07 6.97 -6.52
C GLN A 219 -15.96 5.97 -5.37
N LEU A 220 -16.49 6.29 -4.18
CA LEU A 220 -16.40 5.42 -3.01
C LEU A 220 -17.13 4.09 -3.26
N LYS A 221 -16.43 2.99 -2.99
CA LYS A 221 -16.89 1.59 -3.13
C LYS A 221 -16.96 0.84 -1.81
N HIS A 222 -16.13 1.22 -0.84
CA HIS A 222 -16.14 0.63 0.50
C HIS A 222 -16.04 1.73 1.55
N LEU A 223 -16.97 1.72 2.49
CA LEU A 223 -17.01 2.61 3.65
C LEU A 223 -17.19 1.77 4.91
N ASP A 224 -16.22 1.79 5.81
CA ASP A 224 -16.36 1.19 7.13
C ASP A 224 -16.56 2.28 8.18
N ILE A 225 -17.72 2.25 8.82
CA ILE A 225 -18.16 3.17 9.87
C ILE A 225 -18.59 2.38 11.11
N TYR A 226 -17.95 1.24 11.36
CA TYR A 226 -18.24 0.45 12.55
C TYR A 226 -18.13 1.30 13.83
N ASP A 227 -19.05 1.04 14.76
CA ASP A 227 -19.16 1.72 16.06
C ASP A 227 -19.53 3.22 16.01
N HIS A 228 -20.04 3.73 14.88
CA HIS A 228 -20.74 5.01 14.85
C HIS A 228 -22.19 4.89 15.32
N LYS A 229 -22.70 5.97 15.93
CA LYS A 229 -24.10 6.09 16.34
C LYS A 229 -24.94 6.54 15.15
N ILE A 230 -25.58 5.58 14.48
CA ILE A 230 -26.46 5.83 13.33
C ILE A 230 -27.90 5.42 13.68
N SER A 231 -28.83 6.36 13.50
CA SER A 231 -30.27 6.19 13.67
C SER A 231 -30.86 5.21 12.64
N PRO A 232 -32.03 4.59 12.91
CA PRO A 232 -32.73 3.77 11.92
C PRO A 232 -33.01 4.50 10.60
N GLU A 233 -33.39 5.78 10.67
CA GLU A 233 -33.63 6.64 9.50
C GLU A 233 -32.35 6.88 8.71
N GLY A 234 -31.25 7.18 9.42
CA GLY A 234 -29.91 7.32 8.84
C GLY A 234 -29.47 6.05 8.12
N ARG A 235 -29.68 4.86 8.71
CA ARG A 235 -29.38 3.57 8.06
C ARG A 235 -30.16 3.39 6.77
N ARG A 236 -31.45 3.70 6.76
CA ARG A 236 -32.29 3.63 5.55
C ARG A 236 -31.75 4.56 4.45
N CYS A 237 -31.45 5.81 4.81
CA CYS A 237 -30.86 6.78 3.89
C CYS A 237 -29.52 6.29 3.32
N MET A 238 -28.65 5.73 4.16
CA MET A 238 -27.37 5.15 3.73
C MET A 238 -27.57 3.99 2.75
N VAL A 239 -28.55 3.10 2.97
CA VAL A 239 -28.89 2.01 2.04
C VAL A 239 -29.38 2.55 0.69
N ASP A 240 -30.26 3.55 0.70
CA ASP A 240 -30.79 4.19 -0.51
C ASP A 240 -29.69 4.85 -1.34
N ILE A 241 -28.66 5.42 -0.70
CA ILE A 241 -27.47 5.97 -1.36
C ILE A 241 -26.54 4.85 -1.85
N ALA A 242 -26.35 3.80 -1.06
CA ALA A 242 -25.33 2.79 -1.29
C ALA A 242 -25.70 1.80 -2.40
N LYS A 243 -26.94 1.32 -2.41
CA LYS A 243 -27.45 0.30 -3.33
C LYS A 243 -27.30 0.66 -4.82
N PRO A 244 -27.74 1.84 -5.32
CA PRO A 244 -27.61 2.17 -6.74
C PRO A 244 -26.15 2.33 -7.21
N ARG A 245 -25.21 2.51 -6.27
CA ARG A 245 -23.79 2.76 -6.57
C ARG A 245 -22.90 1.53 -6.40
N GLY A 246 -23.46 0.44 -5.86
CA GLY A 246 -22.68 -0.71 -5.40
C GLY A 246 -21.66 -0.33 -4.32
N LEU A 247 -21.99 0.64 -3.46
CA LEU A 247 -21.16 1.03 -2.32
C LEU A 247 -21.42 0.06 -1.18
N THR A 248 -20.35 -0.56 -0.66
CA THR A 248 -20.39 -1.40 0.52
C THR A 248 -20.25 -0.54 1.78
N VAL A 249 -21.19 -0.63 2.72
CA VAL A 249 -21.14 0.10 3.98
C VAL A 249 -21.14 -0.87 5.16
N VAL A 250 -20.09 -0.84 5.96
CA VAL A 250 -19.96 -1.66 7.17
C VAL A 250 -20.35 -0.84 8.40
N LEU A 251 -21.33 -1.33 9.17
CA LEU A 251 -21.76 -0.67 10.41
C LEU A 251 -22.29 -1.68 11.43
N LYS A 252 -22.33 -1.28 12.70
CA LYS A 252 -22.74 -2.15 13.81
C LYS A 252 -24.22 -2.57 13.67
N GLY A 253 -24.46 -3.87 13.49
CA GLY A 253 -25.80 -4.45 13.44
C GLY A 253 -26.53 -4.30 12.10
N LEU A 254 -25.81 -4.14 10.99
CA LEU A 254 -26.30 -4.61 9.69
C LEU A 254 -25.82 -6.06 9.54
N ASN A 255 -26.74 -7.01 9.39
CA ASN A 255 -26.34 -8.39 9.12
C ASN A 255 -25.75 -8.49 7.70
N ASP A 256 -24.77 -9.38 7.52
CA ASP A 256 -24.00 -9.64 6.29
C ASP A 256 -24.86 -9.90 5.02
N GLN A 257 -26.16 -10.12 5.16
CA GLN A 257 -27.09 -10.34 4.05
C GLN A 257 -27.56 -9.06 3.34
N GLN A 258 -27.31 -7.87 3.90
CA GLN A 258 -27.82 -6.62 3.31
C GLN A 258 -26.74 -5.79 2.62
N VAL A 259 -25.51 -5.69 3.15
CA VAL A 259 -24.37 -5.01 2.47
C VAL A 259 -23.02 -5.38 3.15
N ALA A 260 -22.39 -6.54 2.86
CA ALA A 260 -20.92 -6.78 2.88
C ALA A 260 -20.57 -8.28 3.09
N PRO A 261 -19.44 -8.79 2.55
CA PRO A 261 -18.88 -10.08 2.94
C PRO A 261 -18.14 -10.00 4.28
N ALA A 262 -17.94 -11.17 4.88
CA ALA A 262 -17.49 -11.40 6.26
C ALA A 262 -16.22 -10.61 6.70
N ASN A 263 -16.30 -10.11 7.94
CA ASN A 263 -15.20 -9.69 8.83
C ASN A 263 -14.63 -8.24 8.65
N PRO A 264 -15.08 -7.24 9.44
CA PRO A 264 -14.75 -5.81 9.25
C PRO A 264 -13.28 -5.42 9.38
N CYS A 265 -12.45 -6.21 10.08
CA CYS A 265 -11.03 -5.89 10.28
C CYS A 265 -10.08 -6.54 9.26
N LEU A 266 -10.59 -7.42 8.39
CA LEU A 266 -9.79 -8.17 7.40
C LEU A 266 -10.13 -7.81 5.94
N MET A 267 -11.11 -6.91 5.72
CA MET A 267 -11.67 -6.61 4.40
C MET A 267 -11.08 -5.36 3.71
N LEU A 268 -10.20 -4.63 4.38
CA LEU A 268 -9.16 -3.92 3.62
C LEU A 268 -8.21 -5.03 3.16
N PRO A 269 -7.90 -5.15 1.85
CA PRO A 269 -7.02 -6.20 1.37
C PRO A 269 -5.80 -6.21 2.28
N ASN A 270 -5.49 -7.37 2.88
CA ASN A 270 -4.30 -7.56 3.68
C ASN A 270 -3.16 -6.80 2.99
N PHE A 271 -2.74 -5.65 3.54
CA PHE A 271 -1.67 -4.83 2.96
C PHE A 271 -0.30 -5.52 3.10
N GLY A 272 -0.29 -6.79 3.49
CA GLY A 272 0.72 -7.76 3.14
C GLY A 272 0.10 -8.86 2.29
N LEU A 273 0.60 -9.00 1.06
CA LEU A 273 0.43 -10.17 0.20
C LEU A 273 0.24 -11.44 1.03
N THR A 274 -0.95 -12.02 0.95
CA THR A 274 -1.22 -13.40 1.36
C THR A 274 -2.15 -13.99 0.31
N TRP A 275 -1.77 -15.20 -0.11
CA TRP A 275 -2.11 -15.94 -1.32
C TRP A 275 -3.60 -16.18 -1.57
#